data_AF-A0A3L7VUC3-F1
#
_entry.id   AF-A0A3L7VUC3-F1
#
_cell.length_a   1.000
_cell.length_b   1.000
_cell.length_c   1.000
_cell.angle_alpha   90.00
_cell.angle_beta   90.00
_cell.angle_gamma   90.00
#
_symmetry.space_group_name_H-M   'P 1'
#
loop_
_entity.id
_entity.type
_entity.pdbx_description
1 polymer ?
#
loop_
_entity_poly.entity_id
_entity_poly.type
_entity_poly.pdbx_seq_one_letter_code
_entity_poly.pdbx_strand_id
1 'polypeptide(L)'
;GSRIVGGMQGPQQGLLWTDTNLWSMQYINLPLVYSFNEIGAGCGLIGRKAMGTLGGIVYWMSQSQFYVLAGGGVQPLPCPVWDVIFQDIDTDYVGNIRCAPNSRFGEISWYYPTTGSNGVPTKYVKYNTLLQQWDFGTLTRTAWIDQGVFGPPIGADDDGIIYQHETSQNAAGAEMDAYVQTGYFALSEGDNMTFLDQVWPDMKWGYYGGNNNANVNITFYAVDYPGQPPRVYGPYNVNQLTEYISPRIRARLISIKVAGSQIDTFWRLGNIRYRLQPDGKY
;
A
#
# COMPACT_ATOMS: atom_id res chain seq x y z
N GLY A 1 28.95 -1.14 -7.36
CA GLY A 1 28.61 -0.57 -6.06
C GLY A 1 29.83 -0.29 -5.21
N SER A 2 29.75 0.68 -4.30
CA SER A 2 30.80 1.03 -3.35
C SER A 2 30.78 0.17 -2.09
N ARG A 3 29.63 -0.44 -1.75
CA ARG A 3 29.46 -1.31 -0.57
C ARG A 3 28.38 -2.37 -0.78
N ILE A 4 28.46 -3.45 -0.02
CA ILE A 4 27.38 -4.45 0.10
C ILE A 4 26.36 -3.94 1.12
N VAL A 5 25.08 -3.93 0.74
CA VAL A 5 23.99 -3.43 1.58
C VAL A 5 23.25 -4.59 2.27
N GLY A 6 23.00 -5.67 1.55
CA GLY A 6 22.24 -6.81 2.06
C GLY A 6 22.38 -8.04 1.17
N GLY A 7 21.95 -9.18 1.70
CA GLY A 7 21.87 -10.41 0.94
C GLY A 7 20.75 -11.31 1.44
N MET A 8 20.16 -12.10 0.54
CA MET A 8 19.12 -13.06 0.86
C MET A 8 19.28 -14.34 0.05
N GLN A 9 18.79 -15.44 0.59
CA GLN A 9 18.67 -16.67 -0.19
C GLN A 9 17.46 -16.55 -1.12
N GLY A 10 17.70 -16.57 -2.43
CA GLY A 10 16.65 -16.78 -3.43
C GLY A 10 16.40 -18.28 -3.66
N PRO A 11 15.37 -18.66 -4.43
CA PRO A 11 15.04 -20.07 -4.66
C PRO A 11 16.17 -20.91 -5.26
N GLN A 12 16.97 -20.34 -6.16
CA GLN A 12 18.04 -21.05 -6.88
C GLN A 12 19.46 -20.55 -6.56
N GLN A 13 19.58 -19.34 -6.06
CA GLN A 13 20.87 -18.67 -5.88
C GLN A 13 20.81 -17.71 -4.70
N GLY A 14 21.97 -17.47 -4.10
CA GLY A 14 22.13 -16.34 -3.18
C GLY A 14 22.02 -15.05 -3.98
N LEU A 15 21.37 -14.04 -3.40
CA LEU A 15 21.26 -12.71 -3.97
C LEU A 15 22.00 -11.74 -3.07
N LEU A 16 22.90 -10.96 -3.64
CA LEU A 16 23.71 -9.97 -2.93
C LEU A 16 23.47 -8.60 -3.56
N TRP A 17 22.92 -7.69 -2.78
CA TRP A 17 22.73 -6.31 -3.20
C TRP A 17 23.90 -5.45 -2.75
N THR A 18 24.40 -4.68 -3.70
CA THR A 18 25.20 -3.49 -3.41
C THR A 18 24.31 -2.27 -3.36
N ASP A 19 24.90 -1.12 -3.09
CA ASP A 19 24.26 0.18 -3.21
C ASP A 19 23.79 0.50 -4.65
N THR A 20 24.33 -0.14 -5.69
CA THR A 20 23.99 0.18 -7.09
C THR A 20 23.59 -1.01 -7.97
N ASN A 21 23.93 -2.24 -7.62
CA ASN A 21 23.76 -3.43 -8.47
C ASN A 21 23.29 -4.65 -7.65
N LEU A 22 22.72 -5.64 -8.33
CA LEU A 22 22.36 -6.96 -7.80
C LEU A 22 23.25 -8.05 -8.38
N TRP A 23 23.78 -8.91 -7.52
CA TRP A 23 24.66 -10.03 -7.86
C TRP A 23 24.01 -11.36 -7.47
N SER A 24 24.20 -12.38 -8.31
CA SER A 24 23.91 -13.77 -7.98
C SER A 24 25.16 -14.46 -7.41
N MET A 25 24.96 -15.25 -6.36
CA MET A 25 25.96 -16.09 -5.74
C MET A 25 25.54 -17.55 -5.91
N GLN A 26 26.35 -18.34 -6.63
CA GLN A 26 26.08 -19.76 -6.90
C GLN A 26 27.27 -20.61 -6.49
N TYR A 27 27.03 -21.77 -5.88
CA TYR A 27 28.09 -22.71 -5.51
C TYR A 27 28.62 -23.42 -6.76
N ILE A 28 29.94 -23.44 -6.95
CA ILE A 28 30.62 -24.00 -8.14
C ILE A 28 31.68 -25.07 -7.80
N ASN A 29 31.72 -25.56 -6.55
CA ASN A 29 32.79 -26.43 -6.02
C ASN A 29 34.17 -25.76 -5.95
N LEU A 30 35.16 -26.51 -5.46
CA LEU A 30 36.55 -26.10 -5.39
C LEU A 30 37.14 -25.84 -6.80
N PRO A 31 38.12 -24.94 -6.93
CA PRO A 31 38.83 -24.24 -5.84
C PRO A 31 38.16 -22.94 -5.36
N LEU A 32 37.25 -22.35 -6.16
CA LEU A 32 36.69 -21.02 -5.86
C LEU A 32 35.40 -21.05 -5.02
N VAL A 33 34.83 -22.23 -4.78
CA VAL A 33 33.63 -22.53 -3.95
C VAL A 33 32.35 -21.85 -4.45
N TYR A 34 32.36 -20.54 -4.67
CA TYR A 34 31.25 -19.74 -5.18
C TYR A 34 31.66 -18.91 -6.41
N SER A 35 30.73 -18.76 -7.33
CA SER A 35 30.78 -17.80 -8.44
C SER A 35 29.83 -16.64 -8.17
N PHE A 36 30.25 -15.43 -8.54
CA PHE A 36 29.48 -14.21 -8.40
C PHE A 36 29.29 -13.57 -9.78
N ASN A 37 28.05 -13.41 -10.20
CA ASN A 37 27.72 -12.76 -11.47
C ASN A 37 26.78 -11.60 -11.24
N GLU A 38 27.03 -10.47 -11.89
CA GLU A 38 26.09 -9.36 -11.88
C GLU A 38 24.86 -9.75 -12.70
N ILE A 39 23.66 -9.59 -12.12
CA ILE A 39 22.39 -9.92 -12.77
C ILE A 39 21.48 -8.69 -12.95
N GLY A 40 21.90 -7.53 -12.45
CA GLY A 40 21.21 -6.26 -12.65
C GLY A 40 22.06 -5.06 -12.24
N ALA A 41 22.03 -4.02 -13.08
CA ALA A 41 22.71 -2.76 -12.85
C ALA A 41 21.70 -1.64 -12.55
N GLY A 42 22.09 -0.67 -11.72
CA GLY A 42 21.24 0.47 -11.33
C GLY A 42 20.08 0.10 -10.40
N CYS A 43 20.05 -1.13 -9.87
CA CYS A 43 18.94 -1.70 -9.09
C CYS A 43 19.37 -2.02 -7.65
N GLY A 44 20.20 -1.17 -7.06
CA GLY A 44 20.74 -1.35 -5.71
C GLY A 44 19.67 -1.46 -4.62
N LEU A 45 20.12 -1.79 -3.41
CA LEU A 45 19.25 -1.85 -2.24
C LEU A 45 19.46 -0.60 -1.38
N ILE A 46 18.36 0.04 -0.97
CA ILE A 46 18.44 1.24 -0.12
C ILE A 46 18.84 0.93 1.33
N GLY A 47 18.39 -0.22 1.85
CA GLY A 47 18.63 -0.64 3.23
C GLY A 47 18.55 -2.15 3.42
N ARG A 48 19.30 -2.69 4.39
CA ARG A 48 19.50 -4.15 4.59
C ARG A 48 18.19 -4.95 4.70
N LYS A 49 17.12 -4.34 5.22
CA LYS A 49 15.82 -4.98 5.44
C LYS A 49 14.72 -4.45 4.50
N ALA A 50 15.10 -3.77 3.42
CA ALA A 50 14.19 -3.21 2.41
C ALA A 50 13.89 -4.17 1.24
N MET A 51 14.14 -5.47 1.44
CA MET A 51 13.89 -6.54 0.47
C MET A 51 13.09 -7.67 1.11
N GLY A 52 12.27 -8.35 0.31
CA GLY A 52 11.44 -9.46 0.75
C GLY A 52 11.02 -10.35 -0.40
N THR A 53 10.52 -11.54 -0.06
CA THR A 53 9.99 -12.51 -1.03
C THR A 53 8.51 -12.69 -0.84
N LEU A 54 7.78 -12.76 -1.95
CA LEU A 54 6.35 -13.07 -1.97
C LEU A 54 6.10 -14.01 -3.15
N GLY A 55 5.57 -15.21 -2.88
CA GLY A 55 5.31 -16.22 -3.92
C GLY A 55 6.56 -16.64 -4.72
N GLY A 56 7.74 -16.64 -4.10
CA GLY A 56 9.01 -16.96 -4.77
C GLY A 56 9.60 -15.84 -5.64
N ILE A 57 8.90 -14.72 -5.77
CA ILE A 57 9.39 -13.50 -6.44
C ILE A 57 10.01 -12.59 -5.40
N VAL A 58 11.15 -11.97 -5.74
CA VAL A 58 11.87 -11.06 -4.84
C VAL A 58 11.54 -9.62 -5.21
N TYR A 59 11.19 -8.82 -4.21
CA TYR A 59 10.91 -7.39 -4.36
C TYR A 59 11.80 -6.59 -3.41
N TRP A 60 12.21 -5.41 -3.84
CA TRP A 60 12.98 -4.52 -2.98
C TRP A 60 12.79 -3.05 -3.33
N MET A 61 13.09 -2.20 -2.36
CA MET A 61 13.19 -0.76 -2.53
C MET A 61 14.65 -0.38 -2.81
N SER A 62 14.86 0.34 -3.90
CA SER A 62 16.12 0.99 -4.27
C SER A 62 16.09 2.47 -3.82
N GLN A 63 17.13 3.25 -4.13
CA GLN A 63 17.26 4.64 -3.66
C GLN A 63 16.14 5.57 -4.16
N SER A 64 15.56 5.28 -5.33
CA SER A 64 14.55 6.15 -5.97
C SER A 64 13.42 5.40 -6.68
N GLN A 65 13.46 4.07 -6.68
CA GLN A 65 12.51 3.20 -7.39
C GLN A 65 12.35 1.86 -6.67
N PHE A 66 11.33 1.11 -7.05
CA PHE A 66 11.13 -0.28 -6.62
C PHE A 66 11.55 -1.22 -7.73
N TYR A 67 11.98 -2.42 -7.36
CA TYR A 67 12.41 -3.44 -8.30
C TYR A 67 11.86 -4.80 -7.92
N VAL A 68 11.74 -5.64 -8.93
CA VAL A 68 11.34 -7.04 -8.82
C VAL A 68 12.31 -7.92 -9.58
N LEU A 69 12.59 -9.10 -9.03
CA LEU A 69 13.32 -10.17 -9.71
C LEU A 69 12.35 -11.34 -9.87
N ALA A 70 11.92 -11.54 -11.12
CA ALA A 70 11.04 -12.62 -11.54
C ALA A 70 11.72 -13.48 -12.63
N GLY A 71 10.96 -14.36 -13.29
CA GLY A 71 11.51 -15.26 -14.32
C GLY A 71 12.19 -14.54 -15.50
N GLY A 72 11.83 -13.28 -15.77
CA GLY A 72 12.45 -12.44 -16.80
C GLY A 72 13.71 -11.68 -16.34
N GLY A 73 14.18 -11.90 -15.10
CA GLY A 73 15.29 -11.14 -14.52
C GLY A 73 14.82 -9.92 -13.72
N VAL A 74 15.75 -8.99 -13.48
CA VAL A 74 15.48 -7.76 -12.72
C VAL A 74 14.71 -6.78 -13.58
N GLN A 75 13.58 -6.27 -13.07
CA GLN A 75 12.76 -5.26 -13.72
C GLN A 75 12.36 -4.16 -12.73
N PRO A 76 12.26 -2.89 -13.15
CA PRO A 76 11.63 -1.86 -12.34
C PRO A 76 10.18 -2.23 -12.05
N LEU A 77 9.72 -1.96 -10.83
CA LEU A 77 8.32 -2.06 -10.45
C LEU A 77 7.71 -0.66 -10.51
N PRO A 78 6.84 -0.35 -11.49
CA PRO A 78 6.25 0.97 -11.64
C PRO A 78 5.46 1.36 -10.39
N CYS A 79 5.77 2.53 -9.82
CA CYS A 79 5.12 3.07 -8.63
C CYS A 79 4.56 4.47 -8.94
N PRO A 80 3.23 4.65 -9.00
CA PRO A 80 2.62 5.95 -9.31
C PRO A 80 2.68 6.93 -8.13
N VAL A 81 2.90 6.45 -6.91
CA VAL A 81 2.94 7.23 -5.66
C VAL A 81 4.37 7.40 -5.13
N TRP A 82 5.36 7.34 -6.02
CA TRP A 82 6.79 7.39 -5.66
C TRP A 82 7.16 8.68 -4.93
N ASP A 83 6.50 9.79 -5.24
CA ASP A 83 6.70 11.11 -4.67
C ASP A 83 6.39 11.14 -3.17
N VAL A 84 5.27 10.52 -2.78
CA VAL A 84 4.83 10.41 -1.38
C VAL A 84 5.88 9.70 -0.51
N ILE A 85 6.71 8.84 -1.12
CA ILE A 85 7.69 8.02 -0.41
C ILE A 85 9.06 8.69 -0.46
N PHE A 86 9.63 8.86 -1.66
CA PHE A 86 11.03 9.25 -1.82
C PHE A 86 11.30 10.72 -1.51
N GLN A 87 10.28 11.57 -1.42
CA GLN A 87 10.43 12.95 -0.95
C GLN A 87 10.29 13.09 0.57
N ASP A 88 9.68 12.11 1.25
CA ASP A 88 9.40 12.16 2.69
C ASP A 88 10.34 11.26 3.51
N ILE A 89 10.91 10.23 2.88
CA ILE A 89 11.78 9.26 3.53
C ILE A 89 13.02 9.94 4.15
N ASP A 90 13.33 9.57 5.38
CA ASP A 90 14.53 10.04 6.06
C ASP A 90 15.73 9.21 5.61
N THR A 91 16.59 9.82 4.79
CA THR A 91 17.75 9.15 4.20
C THR A 91 18.84 8.81 5.22
N ASP A 92 18.85 9.45 6.39
CA ASP A 92 19.82 9.16 7.46
C ASP A 92 19.49 7.83 8.17
N TYR A 93 18.22 7.40 8.11
CA TYR A 93 17.71 6.22 8.81
C TYR A 93 17.23 5.10 7.87
N VAL A 94 17.71 5.04 6.62
CA VAL A 94 17.34 3.99 5.64
C VAL A 94 17.57 2.55 6.14
N GLY A 95 18.46 2.36 7.12
CA GLY A 95 18.67 1.07 7.79
C GLY A 95 17.45 0.56 8.57
N ASN A 96 16.54 1.45 8.94
CA ASN A 96 15.34 1.14 9.72
C ASN A 96 14.14 0.74 8.86
N ILE A 97 14.23 0.84 7.53
CA ILE A 97 13.19 0.37 6.61
C ILE A 97 12.92 -1.12 6.84
N ARG A 98 11.65 -1.52 6.80
CA ARG A 98 11.22 -2.92 6.93
C ARG A 98 10.31 -3.33 5.79
N CYS A 99 10.79 -4.26 4.98
CA CYS A 99 9.95 -4.98 4.03
C CYS A 99 9.06 -5.96 4.80
N ALA A 100 7.78 -5.95 4.44
CA ALA A 100 6.72 -6.67 5.10
C ALA A 100 5.85 -7.39 4.06
N PRO A 101 6.25 -8.59 3.62
CA PRO A 101 5.41 -9.44 2.79
C PRO A 101 4.23 -10.01 3.59
N ASN A 102 3.06 -10.07 2.95
CA ASN A 102 1.84 -10.68 3.45
C ASN A 102 1.32 -11.65 2.39
N SER A 103 1.76 -12.91 2.49
CA SER A 103 1.41 -13.97 1.54
C SER A 103 -0.07 -14.33 1.53
N ARG A 104 -0.84 -13.99 2.58
CA ARG A 104 -2.29 -14.28 2.63
C ARG A 104 -3.09 -13.45 1.63
N PHE A 105 -2.67 -12.22 1.40
CA PHE A 105 -3.40 -11.26 0.55
C PHE A 105 -2.62 -10.85 -0.71
N GLY A 106 -1.44 -11.42 -0.92
CA GLY A 106 -0.59 -11.08 -2.07
C GLY A 106 -0.11 -9.64 -1.99
N GLU A 107 0.31 -9.21 -0.80
CA GLU A 107 0.74 -7.84 -0.56
C GLU A 107 2.21 -7.80 -0.16
N ILE A 108 2.92 -6.78 -0.61
CA ILE A 108 4.26 -6.46 -0.13
C ILE A 108 4.32 -4.99 0.28
N SER A 109 4.67 -4.77 1.54
CA SER A 109 4.74 -3.42 2.12
C SER A 109 6.16 -3.05 2.49
N TRP A 110 6.44 -1.76 2.51
CA TRP A 110 7.66 -1.20 3.08
C TRP A 110 7.28 -0.15 4.11
N TYR A 111 7.61 -0.42 5.37
CA TYR A 111 7.56 0.56 6.44
C TYR A 111 8.85 1.36 6.42
N TYR A 112 8.77 2.69 6.44
CA TYR A 112 9.93 3.57 6.30
C TYR A 112 9.87 4.76 7.28
N PRO A 113 11.02 5.22 7.77
CA PRO A 113 11.10 6.44 8.57
C PRO A 113 10.91 7.67 7.68
N THR A 114 10.21 8.66 8.21
CA THR A 114 9.97 9.94 7.54
C THR A 114 10.85 11.01 8.16
N THR A 115 11.13 12.08 7.42
CA THR A 115 11.90 13.22 7.94
C THR A 115 11.27 13.72 9.25
N GLY A 116 12.08 13.77 10.32
CA GLY A 116 11.62 14.17 11.66
C GLY A 116 11.04 13.05 12.52
N SER A 117 10.98 11.80 12.05
CA SER A 117 10.55 10.65 12.88
C SER A 117 11.68 10.06 13.75
N ASN A 118 12.89 10.64 13.70
CA ASN A 118 14.08 10.16 14.42
C ASN A 118 14.37 8.67 14.16
N GLY A 119 14.14 8.22 12.92
CA GLY A 119 14.38 6.85 12.50
C GLY A 119 13.27 5.85 12.83
N VAL A 120 12.17 6.27 13.44
CA VAL A 120 10.99 5.42 13.65
C VAL A 120 10.22 5.27 12.32
N PRO A 121 9.93 4.05 11.84
CA PRO A 121 9.12 3.86 10.64
C PRO A 121 7.65 4.21 10.92
N THR A 122 7.18 5.38 10.50
CA THR A 122 5.81 5.90 10.81
C THR A 122 4.82 5.71 9.67
N LYS A 123 5.33 5.57 8.43
CA LYS A 123 4.53 5.38 7.22
C LYS A 123 4.85 4.08 6.54
N TYR A 124 3.92 3.64 5.70
CA TYR A 124 4.11 2.50 4.82
C TYR A 124 3.65 2.81 3.40
N VAL A 125 4.24 2.09 2.47
CA VAL A 125 3.73 1.93 1.11
C VAL A 125 3.53 0.45 0.85
N LYS A 126 2.45 0.10 0.19
CA LYS A 126 2.06 -1.28 -0.09
C LYS A 126 1.74 -1.46 -1.56
N TYR A 127 2.22 -2.58 -2.11
CA TYR A 127 1.88 -3.05 -3.44
C TYR A 127 1.13 -4.37 -3.34
N ASN A 128 -0.06 -4.42 -3.94
CA ASN A 128 -0.80 -5.67 -4.07
C ASN A 128 -0.45 -6.33 -5.41
N THR A 129 0.17 -7.51 -5.37
CA THR A 129 0.64 -8.22 -6.58
C THR A 129 -0.48 -8.83 -7.40
N LEU A 130 -1.66 -9.06 -6.80
CA LEU A 130 -2.82 -9.64 -7.47
C LEU A 130 -3.60 -8.57 -8.25
N LEU A 131 -3.79 -7.40 -7.63
CA LEU A 131 -4.50 -6.26 -8.20
C LEU A 131 -3.60 -5.33 -9.01
N GLN A 132 -2.28 -5.41 -8.81
CA GLN A 132 -1.29 -4.49 -9.38
C GLN A 132 -1.55 -3.03 -9.01
N GLN A 133 -1.94 -2.81 -7.75
CA GLN A 133 -2.29 -1.49 -7.22
C GLN A 133 -1.40 -1.13 -6.05
N TRP A 134 -1.23 0.18 -5.87
CA TRP A 134 -0.45 0.76 -4.78
C TRP A 134 -1.36 1.51 -3.81
N ASP A 135 -1.08 1.37 -2.53
CA ASP A 135 -1.64 2.19 -1.46
C ASP A 135 -0.54 2.61 -0.48
N PHE A 136 -0.84 3.60 0.33
CA PHE A 136 0.06 4.11 1.36
C PHE A 136 -0.75 4.56 2.56
N GLY A 137 -0.10 4.62 3.72
CA GLY A 137 -0.76 5.01 4.96
C GLY A 137 0.22 5.19 6.11
N THR A 138 -0.35 5.34 7.30
CA THR A 138 0.37 5.56 8.55
C THR A 138 0.15 4.35 9.45
N LEU A 139 1.20 3.59 9.71
CA LEU A 139 1.20 2.49 10.66
C LEU A 139 2.66 2.21 11.02
N THR A 140 2.97 2.24 12.31
CA THR A 140 4.34 2.02 12.76
C THR A 140 4.66 0.54 12.84
N ARG A 141 5.64 0.06 12.07
CA ARG A 141 6.21 -1.28 12.25
C ARG A 141 7.74 -1.27 12.14
N THR A 142 8.40 -1.77 13.17
CA THR A 142 9.87 -1.82 13.32
C THR A 142 10.45 -3.21 13.02
N ALA A 143 9.61 -4.24 12.98
CA ALA A 143 9.94 -5.59 12.57
C ALA A 143 8.73 -6.25 11.90
N TRP A 144 9.00 -7.21 11.01
CA TRP A 144 7.97 -7.99 10.33
C TRP A 144 8.47 -9.38 9.98
N ILE A 145 7.59 -10.37 10.14
CA ILE A 145 7.71 -11.70 9.54
C ILE A 145 6.38 -12.06 8.87
N ASP A 146 6.46 -12.68 7.70
CA ASP A 146 5.27 -13.18 7.00
C ASP A 146 4.64 -14.36 7.74
N GLN A 147 3.53 -14.88 7.22
CA GLN A 147 2.93 -16.11 7.69
C GLN A 147 3.95 -17.25 7.78
N GLY A 148 3.78 -18.08 8.80
CA GLY A 148 4.68 -19.21 9.07
C GLY A 148 4.11 -20.17 10.10
N VAL A 149 4.99 -20.86 10.83
CA VAL A 149 4.60 -21.84 11.86
C VAL A 149 3.78 -21.18 12.98
N PHE A 150 3.99 -19.89 13.23
CA PHE A 150 3.26 -19.10 14.22
C PHE A 150 1.90 -18.57 13.72
N GLY A 151 1.51 -18.89 12.48
CA GLY A 151 0.23 -18.51 11.91
C GLY A 151 0.35 -17.32 10.95
N PRO A 152 -0.58 -16.34 11.00
CA PRO A 152 -0.56 -15.14 10.14
C PRO A 152 0.71 -14.29 10.33
N PRO A 153 0.89 -13.19 9.57
CA PRO A 153 2.04 -12.30 9.74
C PRO A 153 2.13 -11.69 11.14
N ILE A 154 3.35 -11.42 11.58
CA ILE A 154 3.66 -10.84 12.89
C ILE A 154 4.51 -9.59 12.69
N GLY A 155 4.13 -8.50 13.34
CA GLY A 155 4.84 -7.23 13.31
C GLY A 155 5.06 -6.67 14.72
N ALA A 156 6.11 -5.88 14.89
CA ALA A 156 6.36 -5.15 16.14
C ALA A 156 6.26 -3.64 15.90
N ASP A 157 5.77 -2.89 16.87
CA ASP A 157 5.79 -1.42 16.85
C ASP A 157 7.09 -0.85 17.45
N ASP A 158 7.13 0.46 17.71
CA ASP A 158 8.25 1.16 18.33
C ASP A 158 8.29 1.05 19.86
N ASP A 159 7.16 0.75 20.50
CA ASP A 159 7.07 0.45 21.93
C ASP A 159 7.51 -0.99 22.28
N GLY A 160 7.78 -1.82 21.26
CA GLY A 160 8.21 -3.21 21.42
C GLY A 160 7.07 -4.19 21.62
N ILE A 161 5.83 -3.77 21.36
CA ILE A 161 4.66 -4.64 21.37
C ILE A 161 4.62 -5.44 20.08
N ILE A 162 4.39 -6.75 20.22
CA ILE A 162 4.27 -7.68 19.10
C ILE A 162 2.79 -7.90 18.79
N TYR A 163 2.40 -7.66 17.54
CA TYR A 163 1.05 -7.82 17.04
C TYR A 163 0.96 -9.00 16.06
N GLN A 164 -0.10 -9.78 16.23
CA GLN A 164 -0.52 -10.78 15.26
C GLN A 164 -1.47 -10.13 14.26
N HIS A 165 -1.02 -9.95 13.02
CA HIS A 165 -1.80 -9.30 11.96
C HIS A 165 -2.83 -10.24 11.32
N GLU A 166 -3.81 -9.68 10.62
CA GLU A 166 -4.79 -10.43 9.82
C GLU A 166 -5.63 -11.46 10.61
N THR A 167 -5.92 -11.16 11.88
CA THR A 167 -6.67 -12.05 12.79
C THR A 167 -8.04 -11.53 13.21
N SER A 168 -8.23 -10.21 13.25
CA SER A 168 -9.47 -9.60 13.71
C SER A 168 -9.75 -8.29 12.98
N GLN A 169 -10.96 -7.76 13.17
CA GLN A 169 -11.41 -6.49 12.61
C GLN A 169 -10.98 -5.27 13.46
N ASN A 170 -10.36 -5.51 14.62
CA ASN A 170 -10.13 -4.50 15.65
C ASN A 170 -8.64 -4.20 15.81
N ALA A 171 -8.34 -2.99 16.28
CA ALA A 171 -6.99 -2.58 16.66
C ALA A 171 -6.71 -3.06 18.10
N ALA A 172 -6.28 -4.32 18.25
CA ALA A 172 -6.01 -4.94 19.56
C ALA A 172 -7.19 -4.85 20.55
N GLY A 173 -8.42 -5.03 20.04
CA GLY A 173 -9.66 -4.94 20.82
C GLY A 173 -10.32 -3.56 20.83
N ALA A 174 -9.65 -2.52 20.33
CA ALA A 174 -10.22 -1.19 20.12
C ALA A 174 -10.76 -0.99 18.69
N GLU A 175 -11.51 0.08 18.49
CA GLU A 175 -11.94 0.53 17.16
C GLU A 175 -10.71 0.79 16.27
N MET A 176 -10.79 0.31 15.02
CA MET A 176 -9.79 0.60 14.01
C MET A 176 -10.33 1.69 13.09
N ASP A 177 -9.66 2.85 13.03
CA ASP A 177 -10.00 3.91 12.06
C ASP A 177 -9.52 3.51 10.66
N ALA A 178 -10.30 2.67 10.00
CA ALA A 178 -10.00 2.14 8.68
C ALA A 178 -10.60 3.03 7.61
N TYR A 179 -9.78 3.52 6.68
CA TYR A 179 -10.27 4.23 5.52
C TYR A 179 -9.48 3.91 4.25
N VAL A 180 -10.15 4.07 3.12
CA VAL A 180 -9.53 4.16 1.81
C VAL A 180 -9.93 5.47 1.16
N GLN A 181 -8.99 6.11 0.49
CA GLN A 181 -9.26 7.35 -0.24
C GLN A 181 -8.63 7.30 -1.62
N THR A 182 -9.42 7.66 -2.64
CA THR A 182 -8.93 7.76 -4.01
C THR A 182 -8.16 9.07 -4.22
N GLY A 183 -7.27 9.10 -5.21
CA GLY A 183 -6.85 10.36 -5.82
C GLY A 183 -8.04 11.10 -6.45
N TYR A 184 -7.80 12.33 -6.91
CA TYR A 184 -8.79 13.06 -7.69
C TYR A 184 -8.89 12.45 -9.09
N PHE A 185 -10.12 12.17 -9.53
CA PHE A 185 -10.41 11.69 -10.87
C PHE A 185 -11.57 12.48 -11.48
N ALA A 186 -11.61 12.54 -12.82
CA ALA A 186 -12.69 13.15 -13.56
C ALA A 186 -13.85 12.16 -13.72
N LEU A 187 -15.09 12.64 -13.54
CA LEU A 187 -16.30 11.83 -13.76
C LEU A 187 -16.77 11.82 -15.22
N SER A 188 -16.34 12.81 -16.01
CA SER A 188 -16.62 12.95 -17.43
C SER A 188 -15.41 13.57 -18.12
N GLU A 189 -15.16 13.16 -19.36
CA GLU A 189 -14.23 13.86 -20.23
C GLU A 189 -14.89 15.13 -20.79
N GLY A 190 -14.15 16.24 -20.85
CA GLY A 190 -14.61 17.50 -21.44
C GLY A 190 -14.48 18.73 -20.54
N ASP A 191 -14.98 19.85 -21.05
CA ASP A 191 -14.89 21.19 -20.44
C ASP A 191 -15.99 21.45 -19.38
N ASN A 192 -17.08 20.68 -19.44
CA ASN A 192 -18.26 20.87 -18.59
C ASN A 192 -18.07 20.30 -17.19
N MET A 193 -18.66 20.96 -16.20
CA MET A 193 -18.84 20.41 -14.87
C MET A 193 -19.84 19.26 -14.92
N THR A 194 -19.62 18.26 -14.06
CA THR A 194 -20.54 17.15 -13.89
C THR A 194 -21.32 17.34 -12.59
N PHE A 195 -22.64 17.16 -12.66
CA PHE A 195 -23.51 17.08 -11.51
C PHE A 195 -23.75 15.63 -11.12
N LEU A 196 -23.23 15.24 -9.96
CA LEU A 196 -23.47 13.96 -9.30
C LEU A 196 -24.70 14.08 -8.41
N ASP A 197 -25.81 13.54 -8.91
CA ASP A 197 -27.09 13.62 -8.21
C ASP A 197 -27.26 12.49 -7.19
N GLN A 198 -27.02 11.24 -7.61
CA GLN A 198 -27.21 10.04 -6.79
C GLN A 198 -25.98 9.13 -6.82
N VAL A 199 -25.71 8.48 -5.70
CA VAL A 199 -24.67 7.46 -5.54
C VAL A 199 -25.31 6.22 -4.95
N TRP A 200 -25.11 5.07 -5.59
CA TRP A 200 -25.52 3.77 -5.08
C TRP A 200 -24.29 3.07 -4.48
N PRO A 201 -24.22 2.94 -3.14
CA PRO A 201 -23.12 2.22 -2.50
C PRO A 201 -23.22 0.73 -2.84
N ASP A 202 -22.18 0.17 -3.45
CA ASP A 202 -22.03 -1.28 -3.61
C ASP A 202 -21.00 -1.78 -2.60
N MET A 203 -21.48 -2.40 -1.51
CA MET A 203 -20.63 -2.85 -0.41
C MET A 203 -21.13 -4.17 0.17
N LYS A 204 -20.21 -4.93 0.76
CA LYS A 204 -20.54 -5.95 1.77
C LYS A 204 -20.41 -5.34 3.16
N TRP A 205 -21.35 -5.65 4.03
CA TRP A 205 -21.50 -5.06 5.38
C TRP A 205 -21.12 -6.02 6.52
N GLY A 206 -20.54 -7.17 6.15
CA GLY A 206 -20.19 -8.25 7.06
C GLY A 206 -19.46 -9.37 6.30
N TYR A 207 -18.89 -10.31 7.06
CA TYR A 207 -18.29 -11.51 6.49
C TYR A 207 -19.31 -12.37 5.75
N TYR A 208 -18.83 -13.25 4.87
CA TYR A 208 -19.69 -14.21 4.19
C TYR A 208 -20.41 -15.10 5.23
N GLY A 209 -21.75 -15.05 5.24
CA GLY A 209 -22.58 -15.76 6.23
C GLY A 209 -22.56 -15.17 7.64
N GLY A 210 -21.90 -14.02 7.84
CA GLY A 210 -21.86 -13.30 9.12
C GLY A 210 -22.97 -12.26 9.28
N ASN A 211 -22.93 -11.53 10.39
CA ASN A 211 -23.84 -10.42 10.63
C ASN A 211 -23.47 -9.20 9.76
N ASN A 212 -24.47 -8.54 9.19
CA ASN A 212 -24.30 -7.35 8.35
C ASN A 212 -24.50 -6.08 9.20
N ASN A 213 -23.52 -5.78 10.06
CA ASN A 213 -23.60 -4.73 11.07
C ASN A 213 -22.69 -3.52 10.80
N ALA A 214 -21.94 -3.51 9.70
CA ALA A 214 -21.09 -2.38 9.37
C ALA A 214 -21.91 -1.14 8.97
N ASN A 215 -21.54 0.02 9.53
CA ASN A 215 -21.92 1.33 9.06
C ASN A 215 -20.66 2.02 8.55
N VAL A 216 -20.71 2.50 7.31
CA VAL A 216 -19.55 3.11 6.64
C VAL A 216 -19.89 4.55 6.32
N ASN A 217 -18.91 5.44 6.44
CA ASN A 217 -19.03 6.83 6.08
C ASN A 217 -18.39 7.06 4.72
N ILE A 218 -19.16 7.57 3.77
CA ILE A 218 -18.66 8.01 2.45
C ILE A 218 -18.58 9.53 2.46
N THR A 219 -17.39 10.07 2.15
CA THR A 219 -17.14 11.50 2.03
C THR A 219 -16.60 11.81 0.64
N PHE A 220 -17.11 12.85 0.01
CA PHE A 220 -16.66 13.31 -1.30
C PHE A 220 -15.91 14.64 -1.16
N TYR A 221 -14.76 14.72 -1.82
CA TYR A 221 -13.98 15.95 -1.96
C TYR A 221 -14.05 16.39 -3.42
N ALA A 222 -14.66 17.55 -3.65
CA ALA A 222 -14.92 18.06 -4.99
C ALA A 222 -14.10 19.33 -5.26
N VAL A 223 -13.47 19.39 -6.42
CA VAL A 223 -12.75 20.58 -6.91
C VAL A 223 -13.08 20.85 -8.38
N ASP A 224 -13.10 22.13 -8.75
CA ASP A 224 -13.33 22.54 -10.13
C ASP A 224 -12.02 22.61 -10.92
N TYR A 225 -10.91 22.90 -10.24
CA TYR A 225 -9.57 22.93 -10.81
C TYR A 225 -8.56 22.23 -9.88
N PRO A 226 -7.52 21.58 -10.43
CA PRO A 226 -6.43 21.02 -9.63
C PRO A 226 -5.80 22.05 -8.69
N GLY A 227 -5.50 21.65 -7.46
CA GLY A 227 -4.85 22.49 -6.46
C GLY A 227 -5.78 23.44 -5.68
N GLN A 228 -7.06 23.49 -6.00
CA GLN A 228 -8.02 24.28 -5.21
C GLN A 228 -8.36 23.60 -3.88
N PRO A 229 -8.71 24.38 -2.83
CA PRO A 229 -9.28 23.83 -1.61
C PRO A 229 -10.55 23.03 -1.92
N PRO A 230 -10.67 21.77 -1.47
CA PRO A 230 -11.81 20.94 -1.80
C PRO A 230 -13.07 21.35 -1.06
N ARG A 231 -14.19 21.33 -1.78
CA ARG A 231 -15.53 21.34 -1.19
C ARG A 231 -15.84 19.94 -0.66
N VAL A 232 -16.16 19.83 0.62
CA VAL A 232 -16.41 18.55 1.30
C VAL A 232 -17.91 18.29 1.37
N TYR A 233 -18.33 17.09 0.98
CA TYR A 233 -19.70 16.62 1.04
C TYR A 233 -19.77 15.33 1.85
N GLY A 234 -20.63 15.29 2.85
CA GLY A 234 -20.72 14.20 3.83
C GLY A 234 -20.07 14.58 5.17
N PRO A 235 -19.72 13.58 6.01
CA PRO A 235 -19.84 12.15 5.76
C PRO A 235 -21.29 11.68 5.62
N TYR A 236 -21.57 10.89 4.59
CA TYR A 236 -22.83 10.18 4.44
C TYR A 236 -22.70 8.80 5.06
N ASN A 237 -23.45 8.56 6.13
CA ASN A 237 -23.52 7.24 6.74
C ASN A 237 -24.34 6.29 5.85
N VAL A 238 -23.75 5.15 5.53
CA VAL A 238 -24.36 4.12 4.69
C VAL A 238 -24.26 2.77 5.39
N ASN A 239 -25.31 1.96 5.23
CA ASN A 239 -25.42 0.62 5.81
C ASN A 239 -26.21 -0.30 4.86
N GLN A 240 -26.49 -1.53 5.27
CA GLN A 240 -27.20 -2.52 4.45
C GLN A 240 -28.60 -2.11 3.97
N LEU A 241 -29.24 -1.15 4.63
CA LEU A 241 -30.57 -0.64 4.26
C LEU A 241 -30.48 0.56 3.30
N THR A 242 -29.28 1.09 3.08
CA THR A 242 -29.09 2.27 2.23
C THR A 242 -29.14 1.88 0.77
N GLU A 243 -30.22 2.28 0.08
CA GLU A 243 -30.34 2.07 -1.37
C GLU A 243 -29.46 3.05 -2.16
N TYR A 244 -29.52 4.34 -1.83
CA TYR A 244 -28.74 5.40 -2.45
C TYR A 244 -28.56 6.59 -1.51
N ILE A 245 -27.57 7.41 -1.80
CA ILE A 245 -27.38 8.74 -1.21
C ILE A 245 -27.46 9.79 -2.32
N SER A 246 -27.98 10.98 -1.99
CA SER A 246 -28.14 12.07 -2.96
C SER A 246 -27.26 13.27 -2.55
N PRO A 247 -25.95 13.23 -2.83
CA PRO A 247 -25.03 14.26 -2.35
C PRO A 247 -25.12 15.57 -3.14
N ARG A 248 -25.69 15.56 -4.35
CA ARG A 248 -25.89 16.74 -5.21
C ARG A 248 -24.61 17.57 -5.40
N ILE A 249 -23.58 16.91 -5.88
CA ILE A 249 -22.24 17.50 -6.04
C ILE A 249 -22.08 18.02 -7.44
N ARG A 250 -21.63 19.26 -7.58
CA ARG A 250 -21.19 19.83 -8.84
C ARG A 250 -19.68 19.98 -8.81
N ALA A 251 -18.95 19.30 -9.71
CA ALA A 251 -17.50 19.41 -9.79
C ALA A 251 -16.96 18.87 -11.13
N ARG A 252 -15.68 19.17 -11.41
CA ARG A 252 -14.93 18.49 -12.48
C ARG A 252 -14.17 17.27 -11.96
N LEU A 253 -13.56 17.40 -10.79
CA LEU A 253 -12.77 16.36 -10.17
C LEU A 253 -13.34 15.99 -8.81
N ILE A 254 -13.36 14.69 -8.52
CA ILE A 254 -13.82 14.16 -7.25
C ILE A 254 -12.79 13.18 -6.69
N SER A 255 -12.60 13.21 -5.36
CA SER A 255 -11.95 12.18 -4.58
C SER A 255 -12.97 11.60 -3.59
N ILE A 256 -12.94 10.29 -3.40
CA ILE A 256 -13.88 9.57 -2.54
C ILE A 256 -13.10 8.97 -1.38
N LYS A 257 -13.52 9.30 -0.15
CA LYS A 257 -13.05 8.65 1.07
C LYS A 257 -14.15 7.77 1.63
N VAL A 258 -13.84 6.50 1.83
CA VAL A 258 -14.71 5.50 2.47
C VAL A 258 -14.04 5.13 3.79
N ALA A 259 -14.72 5.34 4.91
CA ALA A 259 -14.15 5.16 6.25
C ALA A 259 -15.12 4.43 7.19
N GLY A 260 -14.58 3.62 8.10
CA GLY A 260 -15.32 2.95 9.15
C GLY A 260 -14.47 2.80 10.40
N SER A 261 -15.08 3.04 11.56
CA SER A 261 -14.38 3.09 12.86
C SER A 261 -15.14 2.35 13.96
N GLN A 262 -15.75 1.21 13.65
CA GLN A 262 -16.60 0.47 14.59
C GLN A 262 -15.96 -0.88 14.96
N ILE A 263 -16.09 -1.26 16.24
CA ILE A 263 -15.66 -2.57 16.75
C ILE A 263 -16.47 -3.70 16.08
N ASP A 264 -15.79 -4.80 15.77
CA ASP A 264 -16.38 -6.04 15.24
C ASP A 264 -17.19 -5.83 13.95
N THR A 265 -16.74 -4.89 13.11
CA THR A 265 -17.34 -4.63 11.80
C THR A 265 -16.39 -5.00 10.67
N PHE A 266 -16.96 -5.53 9.59
CA PHE A 266 -16.24 -5.79 8.35
C PHE A 266 -16.98 -5.14 7.22
N TRP A 267 -16.25 -4.47 6.34
CA TRP A 267 -16.80 -3.96 5.10
C TRP A 267 -15.88 -4.26 3.93
N ARG A 268 -16.48 -4.49 2.77
CA ARG A 268 -15.75 -4.65 1.51
C ARG A 268 -16.39 -3.77 0.46
N LEU A 269 -15.59 -2.92 -0.15
CA LEU A 269 -16.01 -2.06 -1.24
C LEU A 269 -16.19 -2.88 -2.53
N GLY A 270 -17.34 -2.71 -3.18
CA GLY A 270 -17.64 -3.19 -4.52
C GLY A 270 -17.51 -2.06 -5.54
N ASN A 271 -18.30 -2.12 -6.61
CA ASN A 271 -18.30 -1.10 -7.66
C ASN A 271 -19.39 -0.05 -7.40
N ILE A 272 -19.03 1.05 -6.75
CA ILE A 272 -19.95 2.18 -6.51
C ILE A 272 -20.46 2.71 -7.85
N ARG A 273 -21.78 2.93 -7.95
CA ARG A 273 -22.41 3.50 -9.14
C ARG A 273 -22.86 4.93 -8.90
N TYR A 274 -22.82 5.73 -9.97
CA TYR A 274 -23.08 7.15 -9.92
C TYR A 274 -24.15 7.53 -10.95
N ARG A 275 -25.07 8.42 -10.58
CA ARG A 275 -25.95 9.11 -11.53
C ARG A 275 -25.40 10.48 -11.82
N LEU A 276 -24.94 10.66 -13.06
CA LEU A 276 -24.27 11.86 -13.52
C LEU A 276 -25.15 12.61 -14.53
N GLN A 277 -25.11 13.93 -14.49
CA GLN A 277 -25.72 14.81 -15.47
C GLN A 277 -24.72 15.93 -15.85
N PRO A 278 -24.60 16.32 -17.13
CA PRO A 278 -23.82 17.49 -17.50
C PRO A 278 -24.46 18.76 -16.92
N ASP A 279 -23.66 19.64 -16.31
CA ASP A 279 -24.17 20.84 -15.64
C ASP A 279 -23.36 22.09 -15.99
N GLY A 280 -23.33 22.40 -17.29
CA GLY A 280 -22.72 23.63 -17.82
C GLY A 280 -21.21 23.74 -17.60
N LYS A 281 -20.66 24.91 -17.91
CA LYS A 281 -19.21 25.18 -17.87
C LYS A 281 -18.76 26.05 -16.69
N TYR A 282 -19.67 26.87 -16.14
CA TYR A 282 -19.40 27.87 -15.10
C TYR A 282 -20.20 27.59 -13.84
#